data_AF-A0A9P6NMA0-F1
#
_entry.id   AF-A0A9P6NMA0-F1
#
_cell.length_a   1.000
_cell.length_b   1.000
_cell.length_c   1.000
_cell.angle_alpha   90.00
_cell.angle_beta   90.00
_cell.angle_gamma   90.00
#
_symmetry.space_group_name_H-M   'P 1'
#
loop_
_entity.id
_entity.type
_entity.pdbx_description
1 polymer ?
#
loop_
_entity_poly.entity_id
_entity_poly.type
_entity_poly.pdbx_seq_one_letter_code
_entity_poly.pdbx_strand_id
1 'polypeptide(L)'
;MSNIPYISVSHSDSSSSPPGLAPQLTQYYPPSPYPTRYSNFYSHIPPGLRPSERTWNFWIKIAPVLCGAILILVLFAVWQIGPLPENSDEKWSTNLNYDGGCNPFEEPGYINFDPNHYLNNTWKTYTPDCQPDNLMKQLVDDLQRYSRGRDRTSARVLPWLQNRTVLLIGDSLERFHLRDFCDLLSASIEPPFHPVSDVGRSLSPSTPDSPSQSFHIKPDLPLSPKPYYYDPNDHSRAPDDWPNDKRADFAKKQEEWAKRDNVRTKPWVCEVPAYGFRLVSLFTYGLEPYQSGYFYSNDDWYIPPSSFLNRVDQILLPLIQNLAAARHAPQILKPDLLEVCSGLWDLRQWTEADSRAMGQNLDDSSEVPFQTLTGERLNWWKQRSTAMLQGIAARFPEDDVPILWRTLHHPLRHNLAPYSRVEQLDQLARSMVAGLQRRPGPLANRLKLDNWGRMMLGQENHFRDSVHPRAAPGSVLWGEMMLWELRRTVMIKEKATKLKNRS
;
A
#
# COMPACT_ATOMS: atom_id res chain seq x y z
N MET A 1 -32.15 -15.98 -21.52
CA MET A 1 -31.63 -15.62 -22.85
C MET A 1 -31.00 -14.24 -22.76
N SER A 2 -29.68 -14.20 -22.60
CA SER A 2 -28.72 -13.15 -23.01
C SER A 2 -27.37 -13.56 -22.40
N ASN A 3 -26.62 -14.37 -23.16
CA ASN A 3 -25.30 -14.88 -22.80
C ASN A 3 -24.27 -13.74 -22.85
N ILE A 4 -23.62 -13.45 -21.74
CA ILE A 4 -22.42 -12.62 -21.68
C ILE A 4 -21.22 -13.55 -21.96
N PRO A 5 -20.38 -13.28 -22.98
CA PRO A 5 -19.24 -14.15 -23.27
C PRO A 5 -18.11 -13.92 -22.25
N TYR A 6 -17.72 -15.01 -21.59
CA TYR A 6 -16.51 -15.15 -20.79
C TYR A 6 -15.29 -15.11 -21.71
N ILE A 7 -14.29 -14.28 -21.37
CA ILE A 7 -12.96 -14.37 -21.98
C ILE A 7 -12.15 -15.40 -21.19
N SER A 8 -12.05 -16.61 -21.74
CA SER A 8 -11.01 -17.57 -21.39
C SER A 8 -9.70 -17.13 -22.04
N VAL A 9 -8.68 -16.82 -21.24
CA VAL A 9 -7.31 -16.69 -21.76
C VAL A 9 -6.78 -18.10 -22.00
N SER A 10 -6.84 -18.56 -23.24
CA SER A 10 -6.29 -19.83 -23.70
C SER A 10 -4.76 -19.75 -23.82
N HIS A 11 -4.09 -20.76 -23.26
CA HIS A 11 -2.70 -21.09 -23.56
C HIS A 11 -2.49 -21.28 -25.07
N SER A 12 -1.44 -20.68 -25.62
CA SER A 12 -0.86 -21.10 -26.90
C SER A 12 0.44 -21.85 -26.62
N ASP A 13 0.39 -23.14 -26.91
CA ASP A 13 1.53 -24.04 -26.89
C ASP A 13 2.62 -23.64 -27.89
N SER A 14 3.84 -23.95 -27.47
CA SER A 14 5.06 -24.00 -28.26
C SER A 14 4.96 -24.94 -29.47
N SER A 15 5.36 -24.48 -30.66
CA SER A 15 6.33 -25.19 -31.53
C SER A 15 6.62 -24.46 -32.84
N SER A 16 7.88 -24.59 -33.28
CA SER A 16 8.44 -24.31 -34.61
C SER A 16 8.71 -22.85 -35.02
N SER A 17 9.99 -22.46 -34.92
CA SER A 17 10.59 -21.35 -35.67
C SER A 17 11.33 -21.90 -36.90
N PRO A 18 11.27 -21.22 -38.05
CA PRO A 18 12.36 -21.16 -39.02
C PRO A 18 13.07 -19.79 -38.97
N PRO A 19 14.33 -19.72 -39.42
CA PRO A 19 15.22 -18.60 -39.12
C PRO A 19 15.17 -17.48 -40.16
N GLY A 20 15.48 -16.27 -39.69
CA GLY A 20 16.11 -15.24 -40.50
C GLY A 20 15.16 -14.18 -41.03
N LEU A 21 15.15 -13.02 -40.37
CA LEU A 21 15.18 -11.69 -40.98
C LEU A 21 15.48 -10.67 -39.86
N ALA A 22 16.57 -9.92 -40.04
CA ALA A 22 17.06 -8.93 -39.09
C ALA A 22 16.04 -7.80 -38.86
N PRO A 23 15.90 -7.25 -37.64
CA PRO A 23 15.05 -6.09 -37.41
C PRO A 23 15.75 -4.83 -37.91
N GLN A 24 15.08 -4.08 -38.80
CA GLN A 24 15.48 -2.73 -39.15
C GLN A 24 15.32 -1.80 -37.93
N LEU A 25 16.39 -1.06 -37.64
CA LEU A 25 16.45 0.03 -36.68
C LEU A 25 15.43 1.11 -37.05
N THR A 26 14.37 1.26 -36.26
CA THR A 26 13.53 2.45 -36.27
C THR A 26 14.28 3.60 -35.61
N GLN A 27 14.69 4.58 -36.43
CA GLN A 27 15.30 5.82 -35.98
C GLN A 27 14.33 6.62 -35.12
N TYR A 28 14.75 6.87 -33.88
CA TYR A 28 14.07 7.72 -32.91
C TYR A 28 14.36 9.20 -33.24
N TYR A 29 13.34 9.95 -33.63
CA TYR A 29 13.43 11.41 -33.77
C TYR A 29 13.17 12.08 -32.41
N PRO A 30 14.05 12.96 -31.92
CA PRO A 30 13.79 13.71 -30.70
C PRO A 30 12.70 14.78 -30.91
N PRO A 31 11.89 15.09 -29.87
CA PRO A 31 10.89 16.14 -29.96
C PRO A 31 11.54 17.54 -30.04
N SER A 32 11.02 18.35 -30.96
CA SER A 32 11.37 19.75 -31.16
C SER A 32 11.00 20.63 -29.95
N PRO A 33 11.80 21.65 -29.59
CA PRO A 33 11.48 22.55 -28.47
C PRO A 33 10.38 23.56 -28.82
N TYR A 34 9.39 23.67 -27.93
CA TYR A 34 8.38 24.73 -27.97
C TYR A 34 8.99 26.10 -27.65
N PRO A 35 8.60 27.19 -28.35
CA PRO A 35 9.04 28.53 -28.01
C PRO A 35 8.23 29.12 -26.83
N THR A 36 8.95 29.66 -25.85
CA THR A 36 8.43 30.43 -24.71
C THR A 36 7.85 31.76 -25.16
N ARG A 37 6.56 31.98 -24.90
CA ARG A 37 5.82 33.21 -25.23
C ARG A 37 5.68 34.09 -23.98
N TYR A 38 6.75 34.81 -23.62
CA TYR A 38 6.71 35.90 -22.62
C TYR A 38 7.14 37.21 -23.27
N SER A 39 6.25 37.76 -24.09
CA SER A 39 6.28 39.18 -24.48
C SER A 39 4.95 39.51 -25.16
N ASN A 40 3.97 40.00 -24.39
CA ASN A 40 2.83 40.81 -24.86
C ASN A 40 1.86 41.13 -23.72
N PHE A 41 2.34 41.78 -22.66
CA PHE A 41 1.47 42.25 -21.56
C PHE A 41 1.19 43.76 -21.58
N TYR A 42 1.65 44.51 -22.59
CA TYR A 42 1.51 45.98 -22.62
C TYR A 42 0.71 46.57 -23.79
N SER A 43 0.08 45.76 -24.63
CA SER A 43 -0.68 46.27 -25.79
C SER A 43 -2.18 46.49 -25.55
N HIS A 44 -2.71 46.29 -24.34
CA HIS A 44 -4.15 46.39 -24.06
C HIS A 44 -4.51 47.30 -22.88
N ILE A 45 -4.01 48.54 -22.88
CA ILE A 45 -4.56 49.61 -22.03
C ILE A 45 -5.39 50.57 -22.89
N PRO A 46 -6.71 50.69 -22.67
CA PRO A 46 -7.59 51.61 -23.40
C PRO A 46 -7.14 53.08 -23.28
N PRO A 47 -7.34 53.93 -24.31
CA PRO A 47 -6.83 55.31 -24.33
C PRO A 47 -7.37 56.24 -23.21
N GLY A 48 -8.43 55.84 -22.49
CA GLY A 48 -9.08 56.64 -21.45
C GLY A 48 -8.56 56.48 -20.02
N LEU A 49 -7.61 55.56 -19.78
CA LEU A 49 -7.06 55.28 -18.44
C LEU A 49 -5.56 55.64 -18.32
N ARG A 50 -5.05 56.53 -19.17
CA ARG A 50 -3.70 57.07 -18.99
C ARG A 50 -3.74 58.15 -17.88
N PRO A 51 -3.02 57.97 -16.75
CA PRO A 51 -2.87 59.02 -15.77
C PRO A 51 -2.28 60.26 -16.45
N SER A 52 -2.82 61.44 -16.19
CA SER A 52 -2.23 62.68 -16.73
C SER A 52 -0.75 62.77 -16.32
N GLU A 53 0.13 63.28 -17.18
CA GLU A 53 1.58 63.38 -16.89
C GLU A 53 1.89 64.06 -15.56
N ARG A 54 0.98 64.91 -15.06
CA ARG A 54 1.05 65.51 -13.71
C ARG A 54 0.94 64.49 -12.57
N THR A 55 0.05 63.50 -12.69
CA THR A 55 -0.12 62.45 -11.68
C THR A 55 1.02 61.44 -11.70
N TRP A 56 1.56 61.13 -12.88
CA TRP A 56 2.71 60.24 -13.02
C TRP A 56 3.99 60.83 -12.39
N ASN A 57 4.26 62.11 -12.64
CA ASN A 57 5.40 62.81 -12.03
C ASN A 57 5.25 63.02 -10.51
N PHE A 58 4.03 63.05 -9.99
CA PHE A 58 3.76 63.10 -8.54
C PHE A 58 4.09 61.75 -7.87
N TRP A 59 3.63 60.64 -8.45
CA TRP A 59 3.90 59.29 -7.93
C TRP A 59 5.38 58.88 -8.06
N ILE A 60 6.07 59.28 -9.13
CA ILE A 60 7.52 59.05 -9.28
C ILE A 60 8.33 59.75 -8.18
N LYS A 61 7.88 60.92 -7.71
CA LYS A 61 8.57 61.66 -6.64
C LYS A 61 8.24 61.15 -5.24
N ILE A 62 7.05 60.59 -5.03
CA ILE A 62 6.58 60.15 -3.70
C ILE A 62 6.86 58.68 -3.43
N ALA A 63 6.83 57.82 -4.46
CA ALA A 63 7.10 56.39 -4.30
C ALA A 63 8.47 56.07 -3.65
N PRO A 64 9.59 56.75 -3.97
CA PRO A 64 10.87 56.50 -3.31
C PRO A 64 10.83 56.88 -1.83
N VAL A 65 10.10 57.94 -1.46
CA VAL A 65 9.97 58.41 -0.08
C VAL A 65 9.12 57.44 0.73
N LEU A 66 8.00 56.95 0.18
CA LEU A 66 7.15 55.96 0.83
C LEU A 66 7.86 54.61 0.98
N CYS A 67 8.57 54.14 -0.06
CA CYS A 67 9.36 52.91 0.02
C CYS A 67 10.50 53.05 1.06
N GLY A 68 11.16 54.21 1.12
CA GLY A 68 12.17 54.50 2.13
C GLY A 68 11.60 54.49 3.55
N ALA A 69 10.44 55.11 3.78
CA ALA A 69 9.78 55.12 5.08
C ALA A 69 9.33 53.72 5.52
N ILE A 70 8.81 52.91 4.61
CA ILE A 70 8.45 51.51 4.89
C ILE A 70 9.69 50.68 5.21
N LEU A 71 10.78 50.86 4.46
CA LEU A 71 12.04 50.15 4.74
C LEU A 71 12.59 50.50 6.11
N ILE A 72 12.55 51.78 6.50
CA ILE A 72 12.96 52.25 7.83
C ILE A 72 12.06 51.65 8.92
N LEU A 73 10.74 51.59 8.71
CA LEU A 73 9.81 50.96 9.67
C LEU A 73 10.07 49.46 9.82
N VAL A 74 10.36 48.75 8.73
CA VAL A 74 10.71 47.32 8.76
C VAL A 74 12.04 47.12 9.48
N LEU A 75 13.07 47.93 9.17
CA LEU A 75 14.36 47.86 9.84
C LEU A 75 14.26 48.20 11.32
N PHE A 76 13.41 49.16 11.70
CA PHE A 76 13.14 49.50 13.10
C PHE A 76 12.39 48.37 13.81
N ALA A 77 11.40 47.74 13.15
CA ALA A 77 10.71 46.57 13.69
C ALA A 77 11.66 45.39 13.89
N VAL A 78 12.56 45.13 12.92
CA VAL A 78 13.61 44.10 13.03
C VAL A 78 14.63 44.46 14.12
N TRP A 79 14.94 45.74 14.32
CA TRP A 79 15.85 46.18 15.39
C TRP A 79 15.23 46.07 16.79
N GLN A 80 13.92 46.30 16.93
CA GLN A 80 13.18 46.09 18.18
C GLN A 80 13.05 44.61 18.54
N ILE A 81 13.07 43.74 17.54
CA ILE A 81 13.25 42.29 17.72
C ILE A 81 14.76 42.05 17.86
N GLY A 82 15.31 42.37 19.03
CA GLY A 82 16.75 42.23 19.31
C GLY A 82 17.31 40.87 18.85
N PRO A 83 18.63 40.77 18.60
CA PRO A 83 19.26 39.53 18.16
C PRO A 83 18.82 38.39 19.09
N LEU A 84 18.24 37.34 18.50
CA LEU A 84 17.93 36.12 19.22
C LEU A 84 19.20 35.69 19.97
N PRO A 85 19.11 35.36 21.27
CA PRO A 85 20.28 35.05 22.06
C PRO A 85 21.03 33.90 21.39
N GLU A 86 22.24 34.20 20.96
CA GLU A 86 23.23 33.23 20.50
C GLU A 86 23.71 32.47 21.73
N ASN A 87 22.99 31.41 22.08
CA ASN A 87 23.43 30.43 23.07
C ASN A 87 24.60 29.63 22.46
N SER A 88 25.79 30.17 22.61
CA SER A 88 27.03 29.41 22.59
C SER A 88 27.27 28.81 23.98
N ASP A 89 27.69 27.56 23.97
CA ASP A 89 28.13 26.74 25.10
C ASP A 89 27.07 26.21 26.08
N GLU A 90 26.30 25.23 25.61
CA GLU A 90 25.80 24.17 26.49
C GLU A 90 26.15 22.78 25.95
N LYS A 91 26.96 22.06 26.75
CA LYS A 91 27.43 20.68 26.62
C LYS A 91 26.57 19.77 25.73
N TRP A 92 27.18 19.27 24.66
CA TRP A 92 26.74 18.08 23.92
C TRP A 92 26.70 16.85 24.84
N SER A 93 25.54 16.62 25.45
CA SER A 93 25.22 15.40 26.20
C SER A 93 23.70 15.25 26.35
N THR A 94 23.01 14.83 25.30
CA THR A 94 21.76 14.04 25.42
C THR A 94 21.66 13.03 24.27
N ASN A 95 22.05 11.80 24.60
CA ASN A 95 21.99 10.61 23.79
C ASN A 95 20.54 10.12 23.55
N LEU A 96 20.34 9.55 22.35
CA LEU A 96 19.29 8.64 21.88
C LEU A 96 18.05 9.22 21.17
N ASN A 97 18.31 9.77 19.97
CA ASN A 97 17.91 9.21 18.67
C ASN A 97 17.10 7.90 18.76
N TYR A 98 15.79 7.99 18.52
CA TYR A 98 14.87 6.94 18.01
C TYR A 98 13.48 7.53 17.68
N ASP A 99 13.25 8.82 18.01
CA ASP A 99 12.21 9.71 17.43
C ASP A 99 12.81 11.13 17.18
N GLY A 100 13.96 11.21 16.49
CA GLY A 100 14.69 12.47 16.25
C GLY A 100 15.72 12.41 15.10
N GLY A 101 15.61 11.39 14.25
CA GLY A 101 16.32 11.26 12.98
C GLY A 101 15.31 11.27 11.84
N CYS A 102 15.79 11.46 10.62
CA CYS A 102 14.92 11.57 9.45
C CYS A 102 14.17 10.26 9.13
N ASN A 103 12.98 10.36 8.53
CA ASN A 103 12.28 9.21 7.96
C ASN A 103 12.60 9.13 6.45
N PRO A 104 13.45 8.19 6.00
CA PRO A 104 13.87 8.13 4.59
C PRO A 104 12.70 7.89 3.63
N PHE A 105 11.57 7.35 4.11
CA PHE A 105 10.37 7.08 3.32
C PHE A 105 9.35 8.23 3.32
N GLU A 106 9.66 9.32 4.02
CA GLU A 106 8.98 10.62 3.88
C GLU A 106 9.83 11.64 3.09
N GLU A 107 11.13 11.37 2.93
CA GLU A 107 12.05 12.22 2.16
C GLU A 107 11.85 12.07 0.64
N PRO A 108 12.02 13.16 -0.13
CA PRO A 108 12.13 13.09 -1.58
C PRO A 108 13.26 12.16 -2.04
N GLY A 109 12.98 11.35 -3.06
CA GLY A 109 13.92 10.36 -3.56
C GLY A 109 13.43 9.66 -4.81
N TYR A 110 14.10 8.56 -5.16
CA TYR A 110 13.77 7.71 -6.28
C TYR A 110 14.08 6.24 -5.98
N ILE A 111 13.46 5.33 -6.72
CA ILE A 111 13.78 3.90 -6.67
C ILE A 111 15.03 3.67 -7.52
N ASN A 112 16.09 3.18 -6.89
CA ASN A 112 17.24 2.65 -7.60
C ASN A 112 16.85 1.29 -8.18
N PHE A 113 16.75 1.14 -9.50
CA PHE A 113 16.47 -0.15 -10.13
C PHE A 113 17.77 -0.86 -10.53
N ASP A 114 17.94 -2.10 -10.10
CA ASP A 114 19.07 -2.96 -10.48
C ASP A 114 18.55 -4.29 -11.04
N PRO A 115 18.70 -4.52 -12.36
CA PRO A 115 18.22 -5.75 -12.99
C PRO A 115 19.06 -6.98 -12.63
N ASN A 116 20.27 -6.81 -12.12
CA ASN A 116 21.20 -7.90 -11.85
C ASN A 116 21.10 -8.41 -10.41
N HIS A 117 20.61 -7.57 -9.49
CA HIS A 117 20.54 -7.94 -8.08
C HIS A 117 19.29 -7.36 -7.41
N TYR A 118 18.31 -8.23 -7.12
CA TYR A 118 17.01 -7.80 -6.60
C TYR A 118 17.12 -6.96 -5.30
N LEU A 119 18.03 -7.30 -4.37
CA LEU A 119 18.23 -6.54 -3.12
C LEU A 119 18.85 -5.14 -3.28
N ASN A 120 19.31 -4.79 -4.48
CA ASN A 120 19.78 -3.43 -4.76
C ASN A 120 18.62 -2.51 -5.19
N ASN A 121 17.41 -3.05 -5.35
CA ASN A 121 16.21 -2.32 -5.73
C ASN A 121 15.62 -1.56 -4.53
N THR A 122 16.27 -0.47 -4.14
CA THR A 122 16.03 0.25 -2.88
C THR A 122 15.65 1.71 -3.13
N TRP A 123 14.96 2.32 -2.16
CA TRP A 123 14.75 3.77 -2.17
C TRP A 123 16.07 4.51 -1.92
N LYS A 124 16.30 5.58 -2.68
CA LYS A 124 17.42 6.50 -2.52
C LYS A 124 16.87 7.90 -2.34
N THR A 125 17.12 8.48 -1.17
CA THR A 125 16.73 9.86 -0.92
C THR A 125 17.74 10.82 -1.53
N TYR A 126 17.33 12.04 -1.84
CA TYR A 126 18.26 13.09 -2.25
C TYR A 126 19.05 13.68 -1.07
N THR A 127 18.63 13.37 0.16
CA THR A 127 19.26 13.79 1.41
C THR A 127 20.31 12.76 1.82
N PRO A 128 21.62 13.02 1.68
CA PRO A 128 22.66 12.00 1.92
C PRO A 128 22.67 11.44 3.35
N ASP A 129 22.32 12.27 4.33
CA ASP A 129 22.25 11.89 5.74
C ASP A 129 20.95 11.16 6.10
N CYS A 130 20.06 10.94 5.12
CA CYS A 130 18.78 10.28 5.29
C CYS A 130 18.56 9.09 4.35
N GLN A 131 19.49 8.15 4.34
CA GLN A 131 19.36 6.94 3.52
C GLN A 131 18.72 5.79 4.31
N PRO A 132 17.94 4.90 3.65
CA PRO A 132 17.44 3.68 4.28
C PRO A 132 18.57 2.65 4.50
N ASP A 133 18.44 1.85 5.56
CA ASP A 133 19.48 0.92 6.04
C ASP A 133 19.59 -0.42 5.25
N ASN A 134 18.73 -0.64 4.25
CA ASN A 134 18.63 -1.90 3.49
C ASN A 134 18.41 -3.13 4.40
N LEU A 135 17.32 -3.12 5.15
CA LEU A 135 16.96 -4.15 6.14
C LEU A 135 16.63 -5.50 5.51
N MET A 136 16.07 -5.52 4.29
CA MET A 136 15.86 -6.74 3.51
C MET A 136 17.18 -7.43 3.22
N LYS A 137 18.20 -6.68 2.76
CA LYS A 137 19.51 -7.29 2.50
C LYS A 137 20.11 -7.87 3.77
N GLN A 138 20.05 -7.14 4.88
CA GLN A 138 20.54 -7.64 6.18
C GLN A 138 19.84 -8.93 6.61
N LEU A 139 18.51 -9.00 6.42
CA LEU A 139 17.72 -10.20 6.74
C LEU A 139 18.08 -11.38 5.85
N VAL A 140 18.18 -11.19 4.53
CA VAL A 140 18.56 -12.25 3.58
C VAL A 140 19.96 -12.78 3.88
N ASP A 141 20.94 -11.89 4.06
CA ASP A 141 22.31 -12.27 4.38
C ASP A 141 22.37 -13.11 5.67
N ASP A 142 21.62 -12.73 6.71
CA ASP A 142 21.56 -13.46 7.98
C ASP A 142 20.94 -14.86 7.83
N LEU A 143 19.83 -14.94 7.11
CA LEU A 143 19.12 -16.20 6.85
C LEU A 143 19.97 -17.19 6.04
N GLN A 144 20.77 -16.70 5.09
CA GLN A 144 21.66 -17.53 4.30
C GLN A 144 22.84 -18.08 5.11
N ARG A 145 23.39 -17.28 6.04
CA ARG A 145 24.40 -17.77 7.00
C ARG A 145 23.85 -18.90 7.86
N TYR A 146 22.60 -18.76 8.30
CA TYR A 146 21.92 -19.77 9.12
C TYR A 146 21.60 -21.06 8.33
N SER A 147 21.04 -20.94 7.12
CA SER A 147 20.66 -22.08 6.27
C SER A 147 21.86 -22.95 5.87
N ARG A 148 23.04 -22.35 5.67
CA ARG A 148 24.28 -23.07 5.32
C ARG A 148 24.92 -23.84 6.49
N GLY A 149 24.25 -23.92 7.65
CA GLY A 149 24.76 -24.59 8.84
C GLY A 149 26.03 -23.97 9.42
N ARG A 150 26.45 -22.80 8.92
CA ARG A 150 27.69 -22.13 9.30
C ARG A 150 27.60 -21.49 10.67
N ASP A 151 26.40 -21.12 11.11
CA ASP A 151 26.24 -20.40 12.37
C ASP A 151 24.81 -20.47 12.94
N ARG A 152 24.53 -21.48 13.76
CA ARG A 152 23.25 -21.58 14.51
C ARG A 152 23.32 -20.91 15.88
N THR A 153 24.52 -20.52 16.32
CA THR A 153 24.80 -20.03 17.68
C THR A 153 24.99 -18.52 17.75
N SER A 154 25.33 -17.86 16.63
CA SER A 154 25.47 -16.41 16.62
C SER A 154 24.15 -15.70 16.84
N ALA A 155 24.28 -14.53 17.47
CA ALA A 155 23.19 -13.60 17.63
C ALA A 155 22.64 -13.18 16.25
N ARG A 156 21.31 -13.09 16.15
CA ARG A 156 20.63 -12.55 14.98
C ARG A 156 21.03 -11.11 14.71
N VAL A 157 21.19 -10.74 13.43
CA VAL A 157 21.52 -9.37 13.02
C VAL A 157 20.38 -8.40 13.31
N LEU A 158 19.14 -8.87 13.26
CA LEU A 158 17.93 -8.06 13.50
C LEU A 158 17.21 -8.52 14.77
N PRO A 159 17.80 -8.38 15.97
CA PRO A 159 17.21 -8.94 17.20
C PRO A 159 15.81 -8.41 17.52
N TRP A 160 15.49 -7.18 17.10
CA TRP A 160 14.16 -6.56 17.25
C TRP A 160 13.05 -7.28 16.46
N LEU A 161 13.40 -8.05 15.42
CA LEU A 161 12.46 -8.79 14.55
C LEU A 161 11.97 -10.10 15.20
N GLN A 162 12.60 -10.53 16.30
CA GLN A 162 12.27 -11.80 16.92
C GLN A 162 10.84 -11.85 17.44
N ASN A 163 10.14 -12.93 17.09
CA ASN A 163 8.77 -13.25 17.51
C ASN A 163 7.73 -12.17 17.14
N ARG A 164 8.00 -11.39 16.09
CA ARG A 164 7.08 -10.34 15.63
C ARG A 164 6.02 -10.87 14.68
N THR A 165 4.82 -10.27 14.75
CA THR A 165 3.70 -10.59 13.85
C THR A 165 3.17 -9.32 13.19
N VAL A 166 3.03 -9.34 11.87
CA VAL A 166 2.43 -8.25 11.09
C VAL A 166 1.19 -8.76 10.37
N LEU A 167 0.11 -7.98 10.41
CA LEU A 167 -1.13 -8.29 9.70
C LEU A 167 -1.29 -7.36 8.49
N LEU A 168 -1.57 -7.92 7.33
CA LEU A 168 -1.85 -7.20 6.10
C LEU A 168 -3.30 -7.41 5.71
N ILE A 169 -4.10 -6.35 5.64
CA ILE A 169 -5.54 -6.44 5.38
C ILE A 169 -5.86 -5.57 4.17
N GLY A 170 -6.05 -6.20 3.03
CA GLY A 170 -6.25 -5.47 1.77
C GLY A 170 -6.64 -6.43 0.66
N ASP A 171 -6.13 -6.26 -0.54
CA ASP A 171 -6.53 -7.06 -1.70
C ASP A 171 -5.40 -7.97 -2.19
N SER A 172 -5.31 -8.19 -3.50
CA SER A 172 -4.26 -9.00 -4.08
C SER A 172 -2.88 -8.37 -3.90
N LEU A 173 -2.75 -7.05 -3.72
CA LEU A 173 -1.46 -6.38 -3.49
C LEU A 173 -0.81 -6.85 -2.20
N GLU A 174 -1.53 -6.85 -1.07
CA GLU A 174 -1.01 -7.32 0.22
C GLU A 174 -0.64 -8.81 0.17
N ARG A 175 -1.40 -9.61 -0.59
CA ARG A 175 -1.04 -11.01 -0.86
C ARG A 175 0.28 -11.12 -1.63
N PHE A 176 0.47 -10.32 -2.66
CA PHE A 176 1.70 -10.30 -3.45
C PHE A 176 2.89 -9.80 -2.65
N HIS A 177 2.74 -8.73 -1.88
CA HIS A 177 3.75 -8.22 -0.96
C HIS A 177 4.24 -9.31 0.01
N LEU A 178 3.31 -9.95 0.74
CA LEU A 178 3.64 -11.04 1.66
C LEU A 178 4.37 -12.19 0.97
N ARG A 179 3.81 -12.65 -0.15
CA ARG A 179 4.33 -13.82 -0.86
C ARG A 179 5.71 -13.52 -1.43
N ASP A 180 5.85 -12.44 -2.18
CA ASP A 180 7.11 -12.07 -2.80
C ASP A 180 8.16 -11.81 -1.72
N PHE A 181 7.82 -11.14 -0.61
CA PHE A 181 8.73 -10.97 0.51
C PHE A 181 9.28 -12.31 0.99
N CYS A 182 8.41 -13.29 1.23
CA CYS A 182 8.84 -14.64 1.63
C CYS A 182 9.69 -15.31 0.55
N ASP A 183 9.25 -15.29 -0.70
CA ASP A 183 9.97 -15.91 -1.81
C ASP A 183 11.36 -15.27 -1.99
N LEU A 184 11.49 -13.95 -1.80
CA LEU A 184 12.76 -13.21 -1.82
C LEU A 184 13.68 -13.59 -0.66
N LEU A 185 13.15 -13.86 0.55
CA LEU A 185 13.93 -14.35 1.68
C LEU A 185 14.48 -15.77 1.47
N SER A 186 13.80 -16.56 0.66
CA SER A 186 14.19 -17.92 0.30
C SER A 186 14.96 -18.02 -1.02
N ALA A 187 15.04 -16.93 -1.80
CA ALA A 187 15.80 -16.90 -3.04
C ALA A 187 17.31 -17.05 -2.74
N SER A 188 17.90 -18.13 -3.27
CA SER A 188 19.36 -18.28 -3.30
C SER A 188 19.99 -17.04 -3.92
N ILE A 189 21.01 -16.45 -3.29
CA ILE A 189 21.86 -15.42 -3.93
C ILE A 189 22.79 -16.00 -5.00
N GLU A 190 22.92 -17.33 -5.05
CA GLU A 190 23.72 -18.02 -6.05
C GLU A 190 22.83 -18.51 -7.21
N PRO A 191 23.18 -18.21 -8.47
CA PRO A 191 22.44 -18.71 -9.63
C PRO A 191 22.37 -20.25 -9.70
N PRO A 192 21.28 -20.83 -10.21
CA PRO A 192 20.09 -20.15 -10.71
C PRO A 192 19.19 -19.68 -9.56
N PHE A 193 18.82 -18.40 -9.57
CA PHE A 193 17.87 -17.82 -8.64
C PHE A 193 16.54 -18.58 -8.71
N HIS A 194 15.88 -18.82 -7.57
CA HIS A 194 14.49 -19.27 -7.60
C HIS A 194 13.65 -18.18 -8.29
N PRO A 195 12.93 -18.50 -9.39
CA PRO A 195 12.12 -17.49 -10.05
C PRO A 195 11.02 -17.04 -9.09
N VAL A 196 10.98 -15.74 -8.79
CA VAL A 196 9.86 -15.14 -8.07
C VAL A 196 8.63 -15.20 -8.98
N SER A 197 7.46 -15.53 -8.44
CA SER A 197 6.28 -15.79 -9.27
C SER A 197 5.75 -14.52 -9.96
N ASP A 198 5.98 -14.41 -11.26
CA ASP A 198 5.48 -13.30 -12.08
C ASP A 198 3.95 -13.29 -12.24
N VAL A 199 3.24 -14.39 -11.93
CA VAL A 199 1.79 -14.48 -12.19
C VAL A 199 0.95 -14.64 -10.93
N GLY A 200 1.56 -14.86 -9.75
CA GLY A 200 0.82 -14.98 -8.48
C GLY A 200 -0.13 -16.16 -8.36
N ARG A 201 -0.16 -17.02 -9.37
CA ARG A 201 -1.06 -18.19 -9.48
C ARG A 201 -0.38 -19.49 -9.06
N SER A 202 0.95 -19.52 -9.02
CA SER A 202 1.70 -20.68 -8.56
C SER A 202 1.74 -20.74 -7.04
N LEU A 203 2.01 -21.92 -6.47
CA LEU A 203 2.38 -22.04 -5.06
C LEU A 203 3.75 -21.39 -4.81
N SER A 204 4.06 -21.07 -3.55
CA SER A 204 5.42 -20.68 -3.19
C SER A 204 6.39 -21.84 -3.45
N PRO A 205 7.59 -21.58 -3.98
CA PRO A 205 8.61 -22.61 -4.12
C PRO A 205 9.26 -23.01 -2.78
N SER A 206 8.89 -22.36 -1.66
CA SER A 206 9.48 -22.64 -0.36
C SER A 206 9.25 -24.08 0.10
N THR A 207 10.31 -24.73 0.55
CA THR A 207 10.32 -26.05 1.18
C THR A 207 10.43 -25.91 2.71
N PRO A 208 10.20 -26.99 3.49
CA PRO A 208 10.44 -26.98 4.94
C PRO A 208 11.86 -26.55 5.34
N ASP A 209 12.84 -26.80 4.46
CA ASP A 209 14.25 -26.44 4.67
C ASP A 209 14.59 -25.01 4.20
N SER A 210 13.64 -24.31 3.56
CA SER A 210 13.83 -22.94 3.11
C SER A 210 13.91 -21.97 4.30
N PRO A 211 14.71 -20.89 4.20
CA PRO A 211 14.84 -19.92 5.30
C PRO A 211 13.53 -19.23 5.69
N SER A 212 12.60 -19.15 4.75
CA SER A 212 11.23 -18.70 4.98
C SER A 212 10.24 -19.55 4.19
N GLN A 213 8.98 -19.59 4.64
CA GLN A 213 7.93 -20.41 4.07
C GLN A 213 6.67 -19.58 3.88
N SER A 214 6.11 -19.57 2.67
CA SER A 214 4.79 -18.98 2.44
C SER A 214 3.78 -19.98 1.93
N PHE A 215 2.57 -19.90 2.44
CA PHE A 215 1.48 -20.80 2.08
C PHE A 215 0.13 -20.11 2.26
N HIS A 216 -0.83 -20.48 1.42
CA HIS A 216 -2.22 -20.12 1.63
C HIS A 216 -2.92 -21.11 2.56
N ILE A 217 -3.92 -20.63 3.28
CA ILE A 217 -4.70 -21.46 4.22
C ILE A 217 -5.69 -22.32 3.44
N LYS A 218 -5.33 -23.59 3.23
CA LYS A 218 -6.21 -24.59 2.61
C LYS A 218 -7.29 -25.08 3.59
N PRO A 219 -8.51 -25.39 3.12
CA PRO A 219 -9.64 -25.77 3.97
C PRO A 219 -9.40 -26.93 4.94
N ASP A 220 -8.50 -27.85 4.60
CA ASP A 220 -8.17 -29.06 5.35
C ASP A 220 -7.05 -28.86 6.39
N LEU A 221 -6.37 -27.71 6.39
CA LEU A 221 -5.33 -27.42 7.37
C LEU A 221 -5.95 -27.16 8.75
N PRO A 222 -5.29 -27.59 9.85
CA PRO A 222 -5.70 -27.26 11.22
C PRO A 222 -5.80 -25.75 11.50
N LEU A 223 -5.14 -24.94 10.67
CA LEU A 223 -5.16 -23.48 10.76
C LEU A 223 -6.46 -22.86 10.21
N SER A 224 -7.23 -23.60 9.41
CA SER A 224 -8.42 -23.07 8.74
C SER A 224 -9.48 -22.61 9.73
N PRO A 225 -9.99 -21.37 9.59
CA PRO A 225 -11.23 -20.96 10.23
C PRO A 225 -12.38 -21.89 9.86
N LYS A 226 -13.41 -21.95 10.72
CA LYS A 226 -14.65 -22.65 10.38
C LYS A 226 -15.26 -22.03 9.10
N PRO A 227 -15.89 -22.83 8.24
CA PRO A 227 -16.58 -22.30 7.08
C PRO A 227 -17.61 -21.24 7.49
N TYR A 228 -17.67 -20.16 6.71
CA TYR A 228 -18.61 -19.08 6.95
C TYR A 228 -19.97 -19.39 6.33
N TYR A 229 -21.01 -19.33 7.17
CA TYR A 229 -22.41 -19.31 6.78
C TYR A 229 -23.01 -17.97 7.21
N TYR A 230 -23.85 -17.37 6.36
CA TYR A 230 -24.42 -16.04 6.60
C TYR A 230 -25.29 -16.02 7.86
N ASP A 231 -26.18 -17.00 7.97
CA ASP A 231 -26.88 -17.31 9.22
C ASP A 231 -26.41 -18.71 9.67
N PRO A 232 -25.75 -18.81 10.84
CA PRO A 232 -25.21 -20.09 11.31
C PRO A 232 -26.29 -21.07 11.77
N ASN A 233 -27.54 -20.63 11.98
CA ASN A 233 -28.65 -21.47 12.38
C ASN A 233 -29.57 -21.84 11.21
N ASP A 234 -29.57 -21.03 10.15
CA ASP A 234 -30.35 -21.25 8.93
C ASP A 234 -29.51 -21.00 7.68
N HIS A 235 -28.87 -22.05 7.16
CA HIS A 235 -28.03 -21.97 5.95
C HIS A 235 -28.82 -21.63 4.68
N SER A 236 -30.16 -21.63 4.72
CA SER A 236 -30.99 -21.20 3.60
C SER A 236 -31.17 -19.69 3.54
N ARG A 237 -30.89 -18.98 4.63
CA ARG A 237 -31.07 -17.54 4.75
C ARG A 237 -30.02 -16.80 3.94
N ALA A 238 -30.48 -16.05 2.95
CA ALA A 238 -29.67 -15.10 2.20
C ALA A 238 -29.63 -13.73 2.89
N PRO A 239 -28.59 -12.91 2.64
CA PRO A 239 -28.57 -11.50 3.02
C PRO A 239 -29.79 -10.73 2.56
N ASP A 240 -30.20 -9.73 3.33
CA ASP A 240 -31.39 -8.92 3.04
C ASP A 240 -31.29 -8.17 1.69
N ASP A 241 -30.08 -7.82 1.26
CA ASP A 241 -29.80 -7.15 -0.02
C ASP A 241 -29.45 -8.13 -1.17
N TRP A 242 -29.53 -9.45 -0.93
CA TRP A 242 -29.34 -10.46 -1.97
C TRP A 242 -30.53 -10.46 -2.94
N PRO A 243 -30.31 -10.59 -4.27
CA PRO A 243 -31.40 -10.55 -5.25
C PRO A 243 -32.46 -11.61 -5.00
N ASN A 244 -33.73 -11.19 -4.97
CA ASN A 244 -34.88 -12.04 -4.61
C ASN A 244 -35.00 -13.27 -5.51
N ASP A 245 -34.79 -13.12 -6.82
CA ASP A 245 -34.85 -14.22 -7.79
C ASP A 245 -33.67 -15.21 -7.68
N LYS A 246 -32.66 -14.88 -6.86
CA LYS A 246 -31.45 -15.69 -6.64
C LYS A 246 -31.34 -16.26 -5.23
N ARG A 247 -32.30 -16.00 -4.35
CA ARG A 247 -32.28 -16.52 -2.96
C ARG A 247 -32.43 -18.03 -2.90
N ALA A 248 -33.19 -18.63 -3.81
CA ALA A 248 -33.38 -20.08 -3.86
C ALA A 248 -32.05 -20.84 -4.09
N ASP A 249 -31.12 -20.26 -4.84
CA ASP A 249 -29.80 -20.86 -5.12
C ASP A 249 -28.76 -20.56 -4.04
N PHE A 250 -29.04 -19.64 -3.11
CA PHE A 250 -28.08 -19.15 -2.12
C PHE A 250 -27.57 -20.28 -1.20
N ALA A 251 -28.48 -21.10 -0.68
CA ALA A 251 -28.14 -22.22 0.20
C ALA A 251 -27.13 -23.17 -0.45
N LYS A 252 -27.41 -23.56 -1.70
CA LYS A 252 -26.52 -24.44 -2.47
C LYS A 252 -25.15 -23.79 -2.69
N LYS A 253 -25.13 -22.52 -3.10
CA LYS A 253 -23.89 -21.77 -3.32
C LYS A 253 -23.07 -21.62 -2.05
N GLN A 254 -23.70 -21.43 -0.89
CA GLN A 254 -23.02 -21.30 0.38
C GLN A 254 -22.26 -22.59 0.75
N GLU A 255 -22.87 -23.75 0.53
CA GLU A 255 -22.20 -25.05 0.71
C GLU A 255 -21.03 -25.25 -0.27
N GLU A 256 -21.15 -24.75 -1.50
CA GLU A 256 -20.05 -24.76 -2.47
C GLU A 256 -18.90 -23.84 -2.03
N TRP A 257 -19.19 -22.62 -1.57
CA TRP A 257 -18.18 -21.68 -1.10
C TRP A 257 -17.47 -22.14 0.17
N ALA A 258 -18.20 -22.79 1.09
CA ALA A 258 -17.66 -23.33 2.33
C ALA A 258 -16.49 -24.30 2.11
N LYS A 259 -16.51 -25.05 1.00
CA LYS A 259 -15.52 -26.08 0.65
C LYS A 259 -14.43 -25.57 -0.30
N ARG A 260 -14.54 -24.33 -0.76
CA ARG A 260 -13.69 -23.80 -1.82
C ARG A 260 -12.27 -23.56 -1.32
N ASP A 261 -11.31 -24.06 -2.08
CA ASP A 261 -9.89 -23.72 -1.95
C ASP A 261 -9.49 -22.84 -3.13
N ASN A 262 -9.06 -21.60 -2.84
CA ASN A 262 -8.61 -20.69 -3.87
C ASN A 262 -7.42 -19.86 -3.38
N VAL A 263 -6.29 -20.05 -4.04
CA VAL A 263 -5.01 -19.39 -3.79
C VAL A 263 -5.09 -17.86 -3.86
N ARG A 264 -6.09 -17.28 -4.54
CA ARG A 264 -6.22 -15.83 -4.74
C ARG A 264 -6.83 -15.13 -3.53
N THR A 265 -7.81 -15.72 -2.87
CA THR A 265 -8.65 -15.01 -1.87
C THR A 265 -8.68 -15.67 -0.51
N LYS A 266 -8.07 -16.86 -0.38
CA LYS A 266 -7.71 -17.41 0.92
C LYS A 266 -6.60 -16.57 1.57
N PRO A 267 -6.57 -16.49 2.91
CA PRO A 267 -5.45 -15.89 3.64
C PRO A 267 -4.12 -16.55 3.30
N TRP A 268 -3.05 -15.78 3.39
CA TRP A 268 -1.69 -16.31 3.30
C TRP A 268 -0.91 -16.04 4.57
N VAL A 269 0.05 -16.91 4.84
CA VAL A 269 1.01 -16.78 5.93
C VAL A 269 2.41 -16.87 5.35
N CYS A 270 3.30 -15.97 5.76
CA CYS A 270 4.74 -16.12 5.60
C CYS A 270 5.35 -16.32 6.99
N GLU A 271 6.11 -17.39 7.17
CA GLU A 271 6.87 -17.66 8.40
C GLU A 271 8.37 -17.59 8.11
N VAL A 272 9.12 -16.93 8.99
CA VAL A 272 10.59 -16.94 9.02
C VAL A 272 11.03 -17.62 10.33
N PRO A 273 11.14 -18.96 10.36
CA PRO A 273 11.29 -19.72 11.60
C PRO A 273 12.52 -19.31 12.42
N ALA A 274 13.61 -18.95 11.74
CA ALA A 274 14.86 -18.48 12.35
C ALA A 274 14.67 -17.27 13.30
N TYR A 275 13.64 -16.45 13.04
CA TYR A 275 13.28 -15.29 13.85
C TYR A 275 11.98 -15.50 14.64
N GLY A 276 11.21 -16.55 14.36
CA GLY A 276 9.81 -16.63 14.81
C GLY A 276 8.92 -15.52 14.22
N PHE A 277 9.40 -14.83 13.17
CA PHE A 277 8.72 -13.70 12.53
C PHE A 277 7.65 -14.18 11.55
N ARG A 278 6.54 -13.44 11.48
CA ARG A 278 5.36 -13.82 10.70
C ARG A 278 4.68 -12.63 10.03
N LEU A 279 4.23 -12.87 8.81
CA LEU A 279 3.25 -12.04 8.11
C LEU A 279 1.98 -12.86 7.91
N VAL A 280 0.82 -12.26 8.12
CA VAL A 280 -0.48 -12.87 7.82
C VAL A 280 -1.29 -11.91 6.97
N SER A 281 -1.75 -12.33 5.80
CA SER A 281 -2.58 -11.50 4.93
C SER A 281 -4.03 -11.97 4.89
N LEU A 282 -4.94 -11.00 4.86
CA LEU A 282 -6.36 -11.19 4.59
C LEU A 282 -6.72 -10.43 3.31
N PHE A 283 -7.15 -11.17 2.30
CA PHE A 283 -7.74 -10.60 1.08
C PHE A 283 -9.15 -10.05 1.37
N THR A 284 -9.52 -8.93 0.76
CA THR A 284 -10.81 -8.22 0.86
C THR A 284 -11.28 -7.78 -0.53
N TYR A 285 -12.60 -7.62 -0.71
CA TYR A 285 -13.23 -7.26 -1.99
C TYR A 285 -13.58 -5.76 -2.07
N GLY A 286 -12.81 -4.91 -1.37
CA GLY A 286 -13.20 -3.52 -1.09
C GLY A 286 -13.97 -3.39 0.22
N LEU A 287 -14.49 -2.18 0.50
CA LEU A 287 -15.10 -1.85 1.79
C LEU A 287 -16.42 -2.60 2.00
N GLU A 288 -17.31 -2.53 1.01
CA GLU A 288 -18.64 -3.12 1.07
C GLU A 288 -19.11 -3.53 -0.33
N PRO A 289 -18.87 -4.80 -0.72
CA PRO A 289 -19.28 -5.28 -2.03
C PRO A 289 -20.79 -5.26 -2.23
N TYR A 290 -21.26 -4.80 -3.39
CA TYR A 290 -22.67 -4.77 -3.77
C TYR A 290 -23.42 -6.07 -3.50
N GLN A 291 -24.66 -5.93 -2.99
CA GLN A 291 -25.61 -7.02 -2.79
C GLN A 291 -24.98 -8.18 -2.01
N SER A 292 -24.29 -7.83 -0.92
CA SER A 292 -23.50 -8.76 -0.11
C SER A 292 -22.53 -9.65 -0.90
N GLY A 293 -21.95 -9.14 -1.99
CA GLY A 293 -21.01 -9.88 -2.84
C GLY A 293 -21.66 -10.74 -3.93
N TYR A 294 -22.98 -10.61 -4.16
CA TYR A 294 -23.69 -11.34 -5.22
C TYR A 294 -23.01 -11.23 -6.58
N PHE A 295 -22.49 -10.05 -6.94
CA PHE A 295 -21.84 -9.82 -8.23
C PHE A 295 -20.61 -10.69 -8.46
N TYR A 296 -19.93 -11.11 -7.39
CA TYR A 296 -18.76 -11.99 -7.47
C TYR A 296 -19.13 -13.46 -7.18
N SER A 297 -20.38 -13.73 -6.84
CA SER A 297 -20.83 -15.01 -6.28
C SER A 297 -20.62 -16.22 -7.21
N ASN A 298 -20.50 -15.98 -8.52
CA ASN A 298 -20.25 -17.01 -9.52
C ASN A 298 -18.77 -17.18 -9.85
N ASP A 299 -17.91 -16.26 -9.43
CA ASP A 299 -16.48 -16.37 -9.68
C ASP A 299 -15.87 -17.48 -8.84
N ASP A 300 -14.94 -18.24 -9.42
CA ASP A 300 -14.23 -19.34 -8.78
C ASP A 300 -13.36 -18.90 -7.59
N TRP A 301 -12.99 -17.61 -7.57
CA TRP A 301 -12.20 -16.98 -6.51
C TRP A 301 -13.04 -16.32 -5.42
N TYR A 302 -14.36 -16.29 -5.52
CA TYR A 302 -15.20 -15.73 -4.46
C TYR A 302 -15.32 -16.67 -3.26
N ILE A 303 -15.03 -16.15 -2.06
CA ILE A 303 -15.16 -16.84 -0.77
C ILE A 303 -15.78 -15.84 0.21
N PRO A 304 -16.97 -16.09 0.78
CA PRO A 304 -17.62 -15.18 1.72
C PRO A 304 -16.92 -15.21 3.11
N PRO A 305 -17.20 -14.22 3.98
CA PRO A 305 -18.05 -13.05 3.75
C PRO A 305 -17.42 -12.04 2.79
N SER A 306 -18.25 -11.14 2.25
CA SER A 306 -17.83 -10.12 1.28
C SER A 306 -17.41 -8.80 1.94
N SER A 307 -18.13 -8.37 2.99
CA SER A 307 -17.83 -7.14 3.75
C SER A 307 -16.45 -7.19 4.42
N PHE A 308 -15.74 -6.06 4.39
CA PHE A 308 -14.39 -5.92 4.93
C PHE A 308 -14.27 -6.39 6.39
N LEU A 309 -15.08 -5.83 7.29
CA LEU A 309 -14.99 -6.15 8.72
C LEU A 309 -15.47 -7.56 9.04
N ASN A 310 -16.46 -8.09 8.31
CA ASN A 310 -16.88 -9.47 8.50
C ASN A 310 -15.76 -10.44 8.12
N ARG A 311 -14.93 -10.12 7.12
CA ARG A 311 -13.75 -10.95 6.79
C ARG A 311 -12.71 -10.91 7.90
N VAL A 312 -12.53 -9.76 8.55
CA VAL A 312 -11.66 -9.66 9.73
C VAL A 312 -12.18 -10.59 10.84
N ASP A 313 -13.47 -10.50 11.16
CA ASP A 313 -14.08 -11.26 12.27
C ASP A 313 -14.13 -12.76 12.01
N GLN A 314 -14.48 -13.16 10.78
CA GLN A 314 -14.81 -14.54 10.46
C GLN A 314 -13.62 -15.32 9.88
N ILE A 315 -12.58 -14.60 9.42
CA ILE A 315 -11.41 -15.23 8.79
C ILE A 315 -10.12 -14.87 9.54
N LEU A 316 -9.78 -13.59 9.64
CA LEU A 316 -8.47 -13.19 10.19
C LEU A 316 -8.34 -13.49 11.68
N LEU A 317 -9.31 -13.07 12.50
CA LEU A 317 -9.26 -13.28 13.95
C LEU A 317 -9.21 -14.78 14.32
N PRO A 318 -10.05 -15.67 13.75
CA PRO A 318 -9.93 -17.11 14.00
C PRO A 318 -8.62 -17.69 13.48
N LEU A 319 -8.11 -17.22 12.33
CA LEU A 319 -6.83 -17.69 11.79
C LEU A 319 -5.67 -17.39 12.74
N ILE A 320 -5.57 -16.15 13.24
CA ILE A 320 -4.47 -15.82 14.17
C ILE A 320 -4.61 -16.55 15.51
N GLN A 321 -5.83 -16.86 15.95
CA GLN A 321 -6.08 -17.72 17.12
C GLN A 321 -5.58 -19.15 16.89
N ASN A 322 -5.95 -19.75 15.75
CA ASN A 322 -5.49 -21.08 15.39
C ASN A 322 -3.97 -21.13 15.23
N LEU A 323 -3.37 -20.09 14.64
CA LEU A 323 -1.93 -19.98 14.47
C LEU A 323 -1.21 -19.84 15.82
N ALA A 324 -1.71 -18.99 16.72
CA ALA A 324 -1.20 -18.85 18.08
C ALA A 324 -1.20 -20.18 18.83
N ALA A 325 -2.31 -20.94 18.75
CA ALA A 325 -2.43 -22.25 19.36
C ALA A 325 -1.46 -23.27 18.74
N ALA A 326 -1.45 -23.38 17.40
CA ALA A 326 -0.64 -24.35 16.66
C ALA A 326 0.88 -24.10 16.77
N ARG A 327 1.29 -22.88 17.12
CA ARG A 327 2.71 -22.50 17.30
C ARG A 327 3.10 -22.33 18.77
N HIS A 328 2.17 -22.55 19.71
CA HIS A 328 2.35 -22.25 21.13
C HIS A 328 2.89 -20.83 21.37
N ALA A 329 2.35 -19.86 20.62
CA ALA A 329 2.86 -18.51 20.52
C ALA A 329 1.70 -17.50 20.77
N PRO A 330 1.29 -17.28 22.03
CA PRO A 330 0.16 -16.40 22.36
C PRO A 330 0.37 -14.95 21.92
N GLN A 331 1.62 -14.51 21.74
CA GLN A 331 1.95 -13.18 21.21
C GLN A 331 1.42 -12.93 19.80
N ILE A 332 1.10 -13.96 19.00
CA ILE A 332 0.50 -13.81 17.66
C ILE A 332 -0.87 -13.12 17.72
N LEU A 333 -1.58 -13.23 18.85
CA LEU A 333 -2.86 -12.54 19.07
C LEU A 333 -2.71 -11.02 19.19
N LYS A 334 -1.48 -10.54 19.44
CA LYS A 334 -1.15 -9.13 19.61
C LYS A 334 -0.12 -8.73 18.55
N PRO A 335 -0.56 -8.46 17.31
CA PRO A 335 0.37 -8.10 16.25
C PRO A 335 1.13 -6.82 16.60
N ASP A 336 2.36 -6.70 16.09
CA ASP A 336 3.22 -5.55 16.33
C ASP A 336 2.94 -4.42 15.32
N LEU A 337 2.37 -4.73 14.17
CA LEU A 337 2.06 -3.79 13.09
C LEU A 337 0.84 -4.28 12.28
N LEU A 338 -0.03 -3.35 11.89
CA LEU A 338 -1.10 -3.60 10.91
C LEU A 338 -0.88 -2.72 9.69
N GLU A 339 -1.02 -3.29 8.50
CA GLU A 339 -1.16 -2.55 7.25
C GLU A 339 -2.56 -2.81 6.67
N VAL A 340 -3.25 -1.75 6.29
CA VAL A 340 -4.63 -1.78 5.83
C VAL A 340 -4.75 -1.00 4.53
N CYS A 341 -5.45 -1.57 3.55
CA CYS A 341 -5.75 -0.90 2.29
C CYS A 341 -7.17 -1.23 1.79
N SER A 342 -7.79 -0.26 1.10
CA SER A 342 -8.96 -0.47 0.24
C SER A 342 -8.97 0.58 -0.87
N GLY A 343 -9.52 0.21 -2.03
CA GLY A 343 -9.73 1.17 -3.12
C GLY A 343 -9.87 0.51 -4.48
N LEU A 344 -8.94 -0.37 -4.87
CA LEU A 344 -8.94 -0.94 -6.23
C LEU A 344 -10.20 -1.77 -6.52
N TRP A 345 -10.66 -2.57 -5.56
CA TRP A 345 -11.91 -3.32 -5.69
C TRP A 345 -13.17 -2.44 -5.60
N ASP A 346 -13.12 -1.33 -4.85
CA ASP A 346 -14.19 -0.33 -4.83
C ASP A 346 -14.32 0.34 -6.22
N LEU A 347 -13.17 0.66 -6.85
CA LEU A 347 -13.13 1.22 -8.21
C LEU A 347 -13.63 0.24 -9.26
N ARG A 348 -13.18 -1.02 -9.20
CA ARG A 348 -13.66 -2.09 -10.09
C ARG A 348 -15.17 -2.17 -10.05
N GLN A 349 -15.71 -2.21 -8.83
CA GLN A 349 -17.15 -2.29 -8.60
C GLN A 349 -17.91 -1.10 -9.20
N TRP A 350 -17.37 0.11 -9.08
CA TRP A 350 -17.94 1.30 -9.70
C TRP A 350 -17.86 1.29 -11.23
N THR A 351 -16.76 0.83 -11.83
CA THR A 351 -16.67 0.66 -13.28
C THR A 351 -17.69 -0.36 -13.80
N GLU A 352 -17.86 -1.48 -13.10
CA GLU A 352 -18.86 -2.49 -13.46
C GLU A 352 -20.30 -1.95 -13.30
N ALA A 353 -20.56 -1.10 -12.29
CA ALA A 353 -21.85 -0.41 -12.16
C ALA A 353 -22.09 0.59 -13.29
N ASP A 354 -21.07 1.37 -13.66
CA ASP A 354 -21.14 2.32 -14.78
C ASP A 354 -21.46 1.58 -16.08
N SER A 355 -20.79 0.44 -16.33
CA SER A 355 -21.05 -0.43 -17.47
C SER A 355 -22.50 -0.90 -17.55
N ARG A 356 -23.06 -1.35 -16.41
CA ARG A 356 -24.47 -1.79 -16.32
C ARG A 356 -25.44 -0.64 -16.56
N ALA A 357 -25.19 0.51 -15.95
CA ALA A 357 -26.06 1.68 -16.09
C ALA A 357 -26.12 2.18 -17.54
N MET A 358 -25.01 2.06 -18.28
CA MET A 358 -24.92 2.43 -19.69
C MET A 358 -25.37 1.33 -20.66
N GLY A 359 -25.59 0.10 -20.18
CA GLY A 359 -25.90 -1.04 -21.05
C GLY A 359 -24.78 -1.43 -22.00
N GLN A 360 -23.52 -1.11 -21.67
CA GLN A 360 -22.34 -1.41 -22.50
C GLN A 360 -21.15 -1.83 -21.64
N ASN A 361 -20.30 -2.69 -22.18
CA ASN A 361 -19.04 -3.04 -21.52
C ASN A 361 -18.06 -1.87 -21.65
N LEU A 362 -17.55 -1.37 -20.52
CA LEU A 362 -16.48 -0.38 -20.51
C LEU A 362 -15.13 -1.11 -20.49
N ASP A 363 -14.28 -0.88 -21.48
CA ASP A 363 -12.92 -1.40 -21.56
C ASP A 363 -11.88 -0.26 -21.46
N ASP A 364 -10.60 -0.59 -21.66
CA ASP A 364 -9.49 0.36 -21.55
C ASP A 364 -9.54 1.48 -22.62
N SER A 365 -10.32 1.31 -23.69
CA SER A 365 -10.54 2.36 -24.71
C SER A 365 -11.58 3.39 -24.28
N SER A 366 -12.42 3.05 -23.31
CA SER A 366 -13.44 3.97 -22.79
C SER A 366 -12.82 5.03 -21.88
N GLU A 367 -13.23 6.28 -22.06
CA GLU A 367 -12.86 7.37 -21.15
C GLU A 367 -13.74 7.43 -19.90
N VAL A 368 -14.90 6.75 -19.88
CA VAL A 368 -15.86 6.82 -18.77
C VAL A 368 -15.25 6.38 -17.43
N PRO A 369 -14.51 5.25 -17.34
CA PRO A 369 -13.83 4.86 -16.09
C PRO A 369 -12.79 5.88 -15.62
N PHE A 370 -12.25 6.71 -16.52
CA PHE A 370 -11.21 7.69 -16.20
C PHE A 370 -11.77 9.07 -15.83
N GLN A 371 -13.08 9.27 -15.92
CA GLN A 371 -13.74 10.49 -15.45
C GLN A 371 -13.73 10.59 -13.92
N THR A 372 -13.87 11.82 -13.43
CA THR A 372 -13.92 12.18 -12.01
C THR A 372 -15.03 11.40 -11.28
N LEU A 373 -14.72 10.92 -10.08
CA LEU A 373 -15.69 10.30 -9.20
C LEU A 373 -16.74 11.33 -8.76
N THR A 374 -17.99 10.90 -8.65
CA THR A 374 -19.06 11.76 -8.12
C THR A 374 -18.81 12.05 -6.64
N GLY A 375 -19.30 13.20 -6.16
CA GLY A 375 -19.25 13.54 -4.74
C GLY A 375 -19.94 12.49 -3.85
N GLU A 376 -20.97 11.82 -4.36
CA GLU A 376 -21.63 10.70 -3.69
C GLU A 376 -20.69 9.51 -3.46
N ARG A 377 -19.96 9.05 -4.49
CA ARG A 377 -18.99 7.95 -4.37
C ARG A 377 -17.85 8.30 -3.41
N LEU A 378 -17.33 9.53 -3.48
CA LEU A 378 -16.29 10.00 -2.58
C LEU A 378 -16.77 10.04 -1.13
N ASN A 379 -17.99 10.55 -0.88
CA ASN A 379 -18.57 10.58 0.46
C ASN A 379 -18.88 9.17 0.99
N TRP A 380 -19.43 8.30 0.15
CA TRP A 380 -19.71 6.90 0.46
C TRP A 380 -18.43 6.19 0.91
N TRP A 381 -17.35 6.35 0.14
CA TRP A 381 -16.07 5.72 0.43
C TRP A 381 -15.43 6.28 1.69
N LYS A 382 -15.42 7.60 1.87
CA LYS A 382 -14.90 8.25 3.09
C LYS A 382 -15.59 7.75 4.36
N GLN A 383 -16.93 7.66 4.35
CA GLN A 383 -17.70 7.20 5.51
C GLN A 383 -17.33 5.76 5.87
N ARG A 384 -17.25 4.88 4.88
CA ARG A 384 -16.95 3.45 5.07
C ARG A 384 -15.51 3.18 5.42
N SER A 385 -14.55 3.87 4.79
CA SER A 385 -13.13 3.79 5.15
C SER A 385 -12.92 4.25 6.59
N THR A 386 -13.61 5.31 7.01
CA THR A 386 -13.56 5.77 8.41
C THR A 386 -14.13 4.72 9.37
N ALA A 387 -15.31 4.17 9.08
CA ALA A 387 -15.93 3.14 9.90
C ALA A 387 -15.10 1.85 9.95
N MET A 388 -14.49 1.47 8.82
CA MET A 388 -13.58 0.34 8.72
C MET A 388 -12.35 0.54 9.59
N LEU A 389 -11.68 1.70 9.52
CA LEU A 389 -10.52 2.00 10.36
C LEU A 389 -10.85 1.99 11.86
N GLN A 390 -12.00 2.55 12.24
CA GLN A 390 -12.51 2.47 13.62
C GLN A 390 -12.79 1.03 14.03
N GLY A 391 -13.39 0.23 13.13
CA GLY A 391 -13.65 -1.18 13.35
C GLY A 391 -12.38 -2.02 13.52
N ILE A 392 -11.32 -1.73 12.76
CA ILE A 392 -10.00 -2.35 12.94
C ILE A 392 -9.40 -1.97 14.29
N ALA A 393 -9.38 -0.67 14.64
CA ALA A 393 -8.84 -0.22 15.92
C ALA A 393 -9.59 -0.82 17.13
N ALA A 394 -10.89 -1.08 17.01
CA ALA A 394 -11.67 -1.74 18.06
C ALA A 394 -11.33 -3.24 18.23
N ARG A 395 -10.96 -3.93 17.16
CA ARG A 395 -10.59 -5.37 17.17
C ARG A 395 -9.15 -5.60 17.63
N PHE A 396 -8.29 -4.60 17.44
CA PHE A 396 -6.89 -4.59 17.88
C PHE A 396 -6.69 -3.39 18.82
N PRO A 397 -7.13 -3.48 20.10
CA PRO A 397 -7.25 -2.32 20.99
C PRO A 397 -5.92 -1.81 21.56
N GLU A 398 -4.80 -2.50 21.32
CA GLU A 398 -3.49 -2.11 21.84
C GLU A 398 -3.04 -0.74 21.31
N ASP A 399 -2.96 0.25 22.20
CA ASP A 399 -2.66 1.65 21.85
C ASP A 399 -1.27 1.86 21.23
N ASP A 400 -0.36 0.92 21.44
CA ASP A 400 1.02 0.97 20.97
C ASP A 400 1.23 0.23 19.64
N VAL A 401 0.16 -0.30 19.03
CA VAL A 401 0.23 -1.00 17.74
C VAL A 401 -0.21 -0.05 16.61
N PRO A 402 0.71 0.36 15.72
CA PRO A 402 0.36 1.24 14.60
C PRO A 402 -0.53 0.55 13.57
N ILE A 403 -1.35 1.37 12.91
CA ILE A 403 -2.19 0.99 11.78
C ILE A 403 -1.71 1.84 10.60
N LEU A 404 -1.07 1.21 9.63
CA LEU A 404 -0.62 1.85 8.41
C LEU A 404 -1.76 1.82 7.39
N TRP A 405 -2.17 2.98 6.90
CA TRP A 405 -2.97 3.08 5.70
C TRP A 405 -2.04 3.04 4.50
N ARG A 406 -2.03 1.94 3.74
CA ARG A 406 -1.24 1.86 2.51
C ARG A 406 -1.90 2.69 1.42
N THR A 407 -1.15 3.67 0.94
CA THR A 407 -1.52 4.48 -0.23
C THR A 407 -1.68 3.62 -1.47
N LEU A 408 -2.61 4.01 -2.35
CA LEU A 408 -2.79 3.33 -3.63
C LEU A 408 -1.64 3.72 -4.56
N HIS A 409 -1.16 2.78 -5.36
CA HIS A 409 -0.16 3.05 -6.39
C HIS A 409 -0.84 3.38 -7.72
N HIS A 410 -0.17 4.17 -8.55
CA HIS A 410 -0.64 4.47 -9.90
C HIS A 410 -0.52 3.21 -10.79
N PRO A 411 -1.63 2.65 -11.29
CA PRO A 411 -1.59 1.48 -12.16
C PRO A 411 -1.29 1.86 -13.61
N LEU A 412 -1.03 0.85 -14.45
CA LEU A 412 -1.15 1.04 -15.90
C LEU A 412 -2.59 1.38 -16.27
N ARG A 413 -2.82 1.91 -17.47
CA ARG A 413 -4.17 2.20 -17.94
C ARG A 413 -5.02 0.94 -17.88
N HIS A 414 -6.02 0.93 -17.00
CA HIS A 414 -6.92 -0.18 -16.80
C HIS A 414 -8.30 0.30 -16.35
N ASN A 415 -9.36 -0.14 -17.00
CA ASN A 415 -10.74 0.25 -16.75
C ASN A 415 -11.24 -0.12 -15.34
N LEU A 416 -10.81 -1.26 -14.78
CA LEU A 416 -11.22 -1.71 -13.45
C LEU A 416 -10.41 -1.05 -12.32
N ALA A 417 -9.27 -0.44 -12.63
CA ALA A 417 -8.45 0.32 -11.71
C ALA A 417 -7.94 1.60 -12.39
N PRO A 418 -8.83 2.54 -12.74
CA PRO A 418 -8.46 3.69 -13.55
C PRO A 418 -7.62 4.65 -12.72
N TYR A 419 -6.41 4.95 -13.20
CA TYR A 419 -5.41 5.73 -12.47
C TYR A 419 -5.92 7.10 -11.99
N SER A 420 -6.79 7.75 -12.76
CA SER A 420 -7.37 9.05 -12.38
C SER A 420 -8.30 8.95 -11.18
N ARG A 421 -9.02 7.84 -11.01
CA ARG A 421 -9.87 7.59 -9.82
C ARG A 421 -9.05 7.05 -8.65
N VAL A 422 -7.96 6.31 -8.93
CA VAL A 422 -6.98 5.91 -7.91
C VAL A 422 -6.39 7.15 -7.23
N GLU A 423 -5.93 8.13 -7.99
CA GLU A 423 -5.40 9.38 -7.45
C GLU A 423 -6.43 10.12 -6.58
N GLN A 424 -7.69 10.19 -7.02
CA GLN A 424 -8.77 10.81 -6.25
C GLN A 424 -9.00 10.11 -4.90
N LEU A 425 -8.99 8.77 -4.87
CA LEU A 425 -9.14 8.01 -3.62
C LEU A 425 -7.89 8.15 -2.73
N ASP A 426 -6.68 8.18 -3.29
CA ASP A 426 -5.46 8.36 -2.51
C ASP A 426 -5.42 9.73 -1.81
N GLN A 427 -5.72 10.81 -2.54
CA GLN A 427 -5.79 12.16 -1.97
C GLN A 427 -6.89 12.26 -0.90
N LEU A 428 -8.04 11.62 -1.12
CA LEU A 428 -9.11 11.55 -0.14
C LEU A 428 -8.67 10.77 1.12
N ALA A 429 -7.95 9.66 0.95
CA ALA A 429 -7.42 8.86 2.05
C ALA A 429 -6.44 9.66 2.91
N ARG A 430 -5.51 10.40 2.29
CA ARG A 430 -4.56 11.28 2.99
C ARG A 430 -5.28 12.34 3.81
N SER A 431 -6.27 13.00 3.22
CA SER A 431 -7.11 13.99 3.91
C SER A 431 -7.88 13.37 5.09
N MET A 432 -8.44 12.17 4.89
CA MET A 432 -9.15 11.42 5.93
C MET A 432 -8.21 11.04 7.08
N VAL A 433 -7.05 10.45 6.80
CA VAL A 433 -6.05 10.04 7.80
C VAL A 433 -5.61 11.25 8.62
N ALA A 434 -5.22 12.35 7.97
CA ALA A 434 -4.84 13.58 8.67
C ALA A 434 -5.99 14.18 9.51
N GLY A 435 -7.23 14.00 9.08
CA GLY A 435 -8.42 14.38 9.85
C GLY A 435 -8.64 13.50 11.08
N LEU A 436 -8.40 12.19 10.97
CA LEU A 436 -8.56 11.23 12.07
C LEU A 436 -7.43 11.35 13.11
N GLN A 437 -6.20 11.61 12.68
CA GLN A 437 -5.06 11.85 13.58
C GLN A 437 -5.26 13.08 14.47
N ARG A 438 -5.93 14.13 13.96
CA ARG A 438 -6.22 15.37 14.72
C ARG A 438 -7.36 15.22 15.72
N ARG A 439 -8.16 14.16 15.67
CA ARG A 439 -9.30 13.93 16.56
C ARG A 439 -8.86 13.03 17.71
N PRO A 440 -9.14 13.38 18.98
CA PRO A 440 -8.93 12.46 20.08
C PRO A 440 -9.67 11.14 19.85
N GLY A 441 -8.99 10.02 20.09
CA GLY A 441 -9.57 8.69 19.91
C GLY A 441 -8.49 7.64 19.65
N PRO A 442 -8.89 6.36 19.51
CA PRO A 442 -7.95 5.24 19.38
C PRO A 442 -7.07 5.37 18.15
N LEU A 443 -7.54 6.01 17.07
CA LEU A 443 -6.77 6.16 15.83
C LEU A 443 -5.74 7.30 15.87
N ALA A 444 -5.85 8.26 16.81
CA ALA A 444 -5.14 9.53 16.76
C ALA A 444 -3.61 9.37 16.62
N ASN A 445 -3.04 8.51 17.46
CA ASN A 445 -1.60 8.27 17.54
C ASN A 445 -1.16 6.98 16.83
N ARG A 446 -2.12 6.16 16.39
CA ARG A 446 -1.86 4.83 15.82
C ARG A 446 -1.90 4.83 14.30
N LEU A 447 -2.80 5.60 13.71
CA LEU A 447 -2.99 5.64 12.27
C LEU A 447 -1.86 6.43 11.62
N LYS A 448 -1.22 5.86 10.60
CA LYS A 448 -0.17 6.50 9.81
C LYS A 448 -0.39 6.25 8.33
N LEU A 449 0.19 7.07 7.47
CA LEU A 449 0.26 6.78 6.04
C LEU A 449 1.50 5.94 5.76
N ASP A 450 1.31 4.88 4.98
CA ASP A 450 2.39 4.21 4.25
C ASP A 450 2.39 4.72 2.80
N ASN A 451 3.48 5.40 2.42
CA ASN A 451 3.65 6.05 1.13
C ASN A 451 4.12 5.12 0.00
N TRP A 452 4.16 3.80 0.20
CA TRP A 452 4.66 2.86 -0.80
C TRP A 452 4.05 3.08 -2.19
N GLY A 453 2.73 3.30 -2.26
CA GLY A 453 2.05 3.47 -3.54
C GLY A 453 2.48 4.72 -4.30
N ARG A 454 2.75 5.82 -3.59
CA ARG A 454 3.30 7.05 -4.17
C ARG A 454 4.74 6.86 -4.63
N MET A 455 5.53 6.08 -3.90
CA MET A 455 6.94 5.83 -4.23
C MET A 455 7.09 4.95 -5.49
N MET A 456 6.08 4.16 -5.82
CA MET A 456 6.01 3.36 -7.04
C MET A 456 5.63 4.16 -8.31
N LEU A 457 5.29 5.44 -8.18
CA LEU A 457 4.96 6.29 -9.33
C LEU A 457 6.16 6.37 -10.30
N GLY A 458 5.90 6.15 -11.59
CA GLY A 458 6.94 6.12 -12.62
C GLY A 458 7.66 4.77 -12.75
N GLN A 459 7.23 3.73 -12.02
CA GLN A 459 7.76 2.36 -12.13
C GLN A 459 6.75 1.39 -12.77
N GLU A 460 5.77 1.90 -13.53
CA GLU A 460 4.69 1.09 -14.10
C GLU A 460 5.20 0.07 -15.14
N ASN A 461 6.37 0.33 -15.75
CA ASN A 461 7.08 -0.60 -16.61
C ASN A 461 7.60 -1.85 -15.88
N HIS A 462 7.66 -1.82 -14.55
CA HIS A 462 8.03 -2.94 -13.69
C HIS A 462 6.83 -3.66 -13.09
N PHE A 463 5.68 -3.59 -13.74
CA PHE A 463 4.50 -4.32 -13.32
C PHE A 463 4.45 -5.70 -13.99
N ARG A 464 3.78 -6.65 -13.32
CA ARG A 464 3.58 -8.01 -13.82
C ARG A 464 2.28 -8.12 -14.63
N ASP A 465 1.32 -7.26 -14.34
CA ASP A 465 0.09 -7.03 -15.10
C ASP A 465 -0.34 -5.56 -14.99
N SER A 466 -1.56 -5.20 -15.40
CA SER A 466 -2.01 -3.81 -15.41
C SER A 466 -2.06 -3.15 -14.03
N VAL A 467 -2.09 -3.92 -12.93
CA VAL A 467 -2.32 -3.38 -11.58
C VAL A 467 -1.32 -3.87 -10.54
N HIS A 468 -0.58 -4.96 -10.76
CA HIS A 468 0.32 -5.51 -9.75
C HIS A 468 1.79 -5.23 -10.11
N PRO A 469 2.57 -4.57 -9.24
CA PRO A 469 4.01 -4.46 -9.40
C PRO A 469 4.70 -5.84 -9.38
N ARG A 470 5.86 -5.97 -10.03
CA ARG A 470 6.75 -7.13 -9.86
C ARG A 470 7.39 -7.12 -8.49
N ALA A 471 7.95 -8.27 -8.09
CA ALA A 471 8.66 -8.40 -6.83
C ALA A 471 9.82 -7.40 -6.70
N ALA A 472 10.60 -7.22 -7.77
CA ALA A 472 11.57 -6.13 -7.90
C ALA A 472 11.09 -5.11 -8.95
N PRO A 473 11.02 -3.81 -8.61
CA PRO A 473 11.38 -3.23 -7.32
C PRO A 473 10.26 -3.26 -6.27
N GLY A 474 9.01 -3.57 -6.65
CA GLY A 474 7.81 -3.29 -5.85
C GLY A 474 7.81 -3.92 -4.45
N SER A 475 7.89 -5.24 -4.37
CA SER A 475 7.86 -5.97 -3.09
C SER A 475 9.17 -5.87 -2.30
N VAL A 476 10.31 -5.61 -2.96
CA VAL A 476 11.58 -5.28 -2.28
C VAL A 476 11.44 -3.96 -1.53
N LEU A 477 10.94 -2.91 -2.20
CA LEU A 477 10.69 -1.62 -1.58
C LEU A 477 9.68 -1.72 -0.44
N TRP A 478 8.56 -2.41 -0.67
CA TRP A 478 7.57 -2.64 0.39
C TRP A 478 8.19 -3.35 1.60
N GLY A 479 8.97 -4.42 1.37
CA GLY A 479 9.64 -5.17 2.43
C GLY A 479 10.58 -4.30 3.26
N GLU A 480 11.34 -3.41 2.62
CA GLU A 480 12.18 -2.41 3.30
C GLU A 480 11.37 -1.47 4.20
N MET A 481 10.28 -0.92 3.67
CA MET A 481 9.41 0.00 4.39
C MET A 481 8.73 -0.67 5.59
N MET A 482 8.19 -1.86 5.39
CA MET A 482 7.54 -2.65 6.44
C MET A 482 8.53 -3.01 7.56
N LEU A 483 9.74 -3.47 7.22
CA LEU A 483 10.78 -3.77 8.21
C LEU A 483 11.21 -2.50 8.97
N TRP A 484 11.28 -1.36 8.31
CA TRP A 484 11.62 -0.09 8.94
C TRP A 484 10.55 0.38 9.93
N GLU A 485 9.27 0.35 9.53
CA GLU A 485 8.15 0.70 10.41
C GLU A 485 8.03 -0.26 11.60
N LEU A 486 8.24 -1.56 11.37
CA LEU A 486 8.24 -2.55 12.44
C LEU A 486 9.40 -2.30 13.42
N ARG A 487 10.62 -2.08 12.92
CA ARG A 487 11.78 -1.75 13.76
C ARG A 487 11.51 -0.51 14.60
N ARG A 488 11.05 0.57 13.97
CA ARG A 488 10.72 1.83 14.65
C ARG A 488 9.72 1.58 15.79
N THR A 489 8.66 0.83 15.50
CA THR A 489 7.62 0.48 16.47
C THR A 489 8.19 -0.27 17.67
N VAL A 490 8.98 -1.32 17.43
CA VAL A 490 9.58 -2.14 18.50
C VAL A 490 10.54 -1.30 19.36
N MET A 491 11.39 -0.49 18.75
CA MET A 491 12.39 0.30 19.47
C MET A 491 11.76 1.38 20.36
N ILE A 492 10.66 2.01 19.91
CA ILE A 492 9.90 2.96 20.72
C ILE A 492 9.33 2.26 21.98
N LYS A 493 8.72 1.08 21.81
CA LYS A 493 8.16 0.29 22.93
C LYS A 493 9.24 -0.11 23.95
N GLU A 494 10.40 -0.56 23.47
CA GLU A 494 11.51 -0.94 24.35
C GLU A 494 12.05 0.26 25.14
N LYS A 495 12.17 1.43 24.50
CA LYS A 495 12.60 2.67 25.17
C LYS A 495 11.60 3.08 26.25
N ALA A 496 10.31 3.07 25.94
CA ALA A 496 9.25 3.39 26.90
C ALA A 496 9.26 2.43 28.11
N THR A 497 9.48 1.13 27.87
CA THR A 497 9.57 0.11 28.94
C THR A 497 10.79 0.33 29.82
N LYS A 498 11.96 0.62 29.23
CA LYS A 498 13.19 0.92 29.99
C LYS A 498 13.06 2.18 30.86
N LEU A 499 12.34 3.20 30.39
CA LEU A 499 12.07 4.41 31.17
C LEU A 499 11.16 4.13 32.36
N LYS A 500 10.06 3.38 32.16
CA LYS A 500 9.14 2.98 33.23
C LYS A 500 9.80 2.14 34.33
N ASN A 501 10.77 1.29 33.98
CA ASN A 501 11.47 0.46 34.96
C ASN A 501 12.55 1.24 35.75
N ARG A 502 12.86 2.48 35.37
CA ARG A 502 13.83 3.35 36.04
C ARG A 502 13.19 4.42 36.93
N SER A 503 11.90 4.69 36.73
CA SER A 503 11.06 5.52 37.60
C SER A 503 10.41 4.68 38.70
#